data_AF-A0A257LMH9-F1
#
_entry.id   AF-A0A257LMH9-F1
#
_cell.length_a   1.000
_cell.length_b   1.000
_cell.length_c   1.000
_cell.angle_alpha   90.00
_cell.angle_beta   90.00
_cell.angle_gamma   90.00
#
_symmetry.space_group_name_H-M   'P 1'
#
loop_
_entity.id
_entity.type
_entity.pdbx_description
1 polymer ?
#
loop_
_entity_poly.entity_id
_entity_poly.type
_entity_poly.pdbx_seq_one_letter_code
_entity_poly.pdbx_strand_id
1 'polypeptide(L)'
;SDDLTPSSNLFSDVRDILADARRAAYTAVNSAMVAAYWQIGRRIVEEEQGGSAKSNYGERLLPELSRALTKEFGKGFSYANLRNFRQFYLTYPDPQICYAVRSKLSWTQHRLIMRVESHSAREYYIKRAEQENWSTRTLERQIETRSYQRLLSTQAPESSPQPTATRPSIRDFIKDPYVL
;
A
#
# COMPACT_ATOMS: atom_id res chain seq x y z
N SER A 1 6.86 40.39 -40.57
CA SER A 1 6.66 39.11 -39.86
C SER A 1 6.31 39.44 -38.44
N ASP A 2 5.01 39.52 -38.14
CA ASP A 2 4.50 39.70 -36.78
C ASP A 2 4.50 38.34 -36.09
N ASP A 3 5.37 38.19 -35.11
CA ASP A 3 5.45 37.01 -34.27
C ASP A 3 4.30 37.08 -33.26
N LEU A 4 3.19 36.43 -33.60
CA LEU A 4 1.98 36.29 -32.77
C LEU A 4 2.29 35.42 -31.55
N THR A 5 3.02 35.97 -30.59
CA THR A 5 3.07 35.39 -29.26
C THR A 5 1.73 35.65 -28.58
N PRO A 6 0.99 34.59 -28.16
CA PRO A 6 -0.24 34.79 -27.40
C PRO A 6 0.07 35.65 -26.18
N SER A 7 -0.82 36.58 -25.85
CA SER A 7 -0.71 37.37 -24.62
C SER A 7 -0.46 36.40 -23.47
N SER A 8 0.62 36.63 -22.70
CA SER A 8 1.14 35.71 -21.67
C SER A 8 0.03 35.14 -20.76
N ASN A 9 -1.00 35.94 -20.50
CA ASN A 9 -2.19 35.56 -19.75
C ASN A 9 -3.03 34.46 -20.45
N LEU A 10 -3.38 34.64 -21.73
CA LEU A 10 -4.14 33.64 -22.50
C LEU A 10 -3.40 32.30 -22.59
N PHE A 11 -2.08 32.34 -22.80
CA PHE A 11 -1.27 31.13 -22.83
C PHE A 11 -1.27 30.40 -21.47
N SER A 12 -1.11 31.14 -20.36
CA SER A 12 -1.18 30.56 -19.01
C SER A 12 -2.54 29.95 -18.74
N ASP A 13 -3.63 30.66 -19.07
CA ASP A 13 -5.00 30.18 -18.86
C ASP A 13 -5.26 28.87 -19.62
N VAL A 14 -4.90 28.81 -20.91
CA VAL A 14 -5.06 27.60 -21.73
C VAL A 14 -4.21 26.45 -21.18
N ARG A 15 -2.96 26.73 -20.76
CA ARG A 15 -2.09 25.73 -20.15
C ARG A 15 -2.71 25.18 -18.86
N ASP A 16 -3.27 26.04 -18.02
CA ASP A 16 -3.82 25.66 -16.72
C ASP A 16 -5.12 24.86 -16.89
N ILE A 17 -6.00 25.26 -17.82
CA ILE A 17 -7.19 24.48 -18.22
C ILE A 17 -6.78 23.07 -18.69
N LEU A 18 -5.75 22.97 -19.55
CA LEU A 18 -5.26 21.68 -20.04
C LEU A 18 -4.63 20.84 -18.90
N ALA A 19 -3.89 21.47 -18.00
CA ALA A 19 -3.28 20.81 -16.85
C ALA A 19 -4.35 20.24 -15.90
N ASP A 20 -5.41 21.01 -15.63
CA ASP A 20 -6.50 20.58 -14.75
C ASP A 20 -7.34 19.46 -15.39
N ALA A 21 -7.67 19.57 -16.68
CA ALA A 21 -8.36 18.51 -17.41
C ALA A 21 -7.56 17.20 -17.40
N ARG A 22 -6.24 17.26 -17.63
CA ARG A 22 -5.36 16.09 -17.53
C ARG A 22 -5.33 15.52 -16.12
N ARG A 23 -5.20 16.37 -15.09
CA ARG A 23 -5.19 15.92 -13.68
C ARG A 23 -6.48 15.19 -13.33
N ALA A 24 -7.63 15.72 -13.71
CA ALA A 24 -8.93 15.10 -13.50
C ALA A 24 -9.03 13.73 -14.18
N ALA A 25 -8.61 13.64 -15.45
CA ALA A 25 -8.59 12.37 -16.19
C ALA A 25 -7.67 11.33 -15.52
N TYR A 26 -6.46 11.72 -15.13
CA TYR A 26 -5.53 10.82 -14.43
C TYR A 26 -6.10 10.31 -13.11
N THR A 27 -6.73 11.17 -12.31
CA THR A 27 -7.36 10.77 -11.05
C THR A 27 -8.49 9.78 -11.30
N ALA A 28 -9.39 10.06 -12.24
CA ALA A 28 -10.52 9.17 -12.56
C ALA A 28 -10.05 7.78 -13.03
N VAL A 29 -9.07 7.74 -13.94
CA VAL A 29 -8.47 6.50 -14.42
C VAL A 29 -7.78 5.75 -13.27
N ASN A 30 -7.01 6.44 -12.43
CA ASN A 30 -6.35 5.81 -11.29
C ASN A 30 -7.36 5.17 -10.33
N SER A 31 -8.42 5.88 -9.96
CA SER A 31 -9.46 5.36 -9.06
C SER A 31 -10.14 4.12 -9.65
N ALA A 32 -10.49 4.16 -10.94
CA ALA A 32 -11.10 3.03 -11.64
C ALA A 32 -10.16 1.81 -11.68
N MET A 33 -8.88 2.03 -11.98
CA MET A 33 -7.89 0.94 -12.03
C MET A 33 -7.62 0.33 -10.66
N VAL A 34 -7.52 1.13 -9.60
CA VAL A 34 -7.36 0.62 -8.22
C VAL A 34 -8.56 -0.24 -7.82
N ALA A 35 -9.79 0.21 -8.13
CA ALA A 35 -10.98 -0.59 -7.91
C ALA A 35 -10.95 -1.90 -8.69
N ALA A 36 -10.57 -1.87 -9.97
CA ALA A 36 -10.44 -3.06 -10.80
C ALA A 36 -9.41 -4.05 -10.23
N TYR A 37 -8.24 -3.58 -9.78
CA TYR A 37 -7.22 -4.42 -9.16
C TYR A 37 -7.71 -5.11 -7.88
N TRP A 38 -8.51 -4.42 -7.07
CA TRP A 38 -9.13 -5.04 -5.90
C TRP A 38 -10.12 -6.14 -6.30
N GLN A 39 -10.98 -5.88 -7.29
CA GLN A 39 -11.95 -6.86 -7.79
C GLN A 39 -11.27 -8.09 -8.41
N ILE A 40 -10.18 -7.89 -9.14
CA ILE A 40 -9.35 -8.99 -9.66
C ILE A 40 -8.79 -9.81 -8.50
N GLY A 41 -8.26 -9.15 -7.46
CA GLY A 41 -7.79 -9.81 -6.25
C GLY A 41 -8.86 -10.66 -5.57
N ARG A 42 -10.08 -10.12 -5.42
CA ARG A 42 -11.23 -10.84 -4.89
C ARG A 42 -11.53 -12.09 -5.72
N ARG A 43 -11.65 -11.93 -7.04
CA ARG A 43 -12.00 -13.04 -7.95
C ARG A 43 -10.96 -14.15 -7.93
N ILE A 44 -9.67 -13.80 -7.82
CA ILE A 44 -8.57 -14.78 -7.65
C ILE A 44 -8.77 -15.58 -6.36
N VAL A 45 -9.03 -14.90 -5.23
CA VAL A 45 -9.18 -15.58 -3.94
C VAL A 45 -10.45 -16.44 -3.90
N GLU A 46 -11.56 -15.99 -4.48
CA GLU A 46 -12.78 -16.78 -4.61
C GLU A 46 -12.56 -18.05 -5.44
N GLU A 47 -11.82 -17.95 -6.56
CA GLU A 47 -11.49 -19.11 -7.40
C GLU A 47 -10.56 -20.11 -6.67
N GLU A 48 -9.58 -19.61 -5.93
CA GLU A 48 -8.69 -20.44 -5.10
C GLU A 48 -9.45 -21.20 -4.00
N GLN A 49 -10.50 -20.60 -3.43
CA GLN A 49 -11.32 -21.21 -2.37
C GLN A 49 -12.36 -22.19 -2.92
N GLY A 50 -12.92 -21.92 -4.10
CA GLY A 50 -13.87 -22.81 -4.79
C GLY A 50 -13.21 -24.06 -5.40
N GLY A 51 -11.91 -23.98 -5.71
CA GLY A 51 -11.10 -25.11 -6.13
C GLY A 51 -10.70 -26.00 -4.96
N SER A 52 -11.59 -26.91 -4.54
CA SER A 52 -11.34 -27.85 -3.43
C SER A 52 -9.95 -28.49 -3.46
N ALA A 53 -9.15 -28.27 -2.40
CA ALA A 53 -8.11 -29.18 -1.92
C ALA A 53 -7.13 -29.77 -2.97
N LYS A 54 -6.80 -29.05 -4.04
CA LYS A 54 -5.74 -29.44 -4.96
C LYS A 54 -4.65 -28.38 -4.89
N SER A 55 -3.58 -28.64 -4.13
CA SER A 55 -2.45 -27.71 -3.99
C SER A 55 -1.87 -27.27 -5.37
N ASN A 56 -2.07 -28.07 -6.41
CA ASN A 56 -1.67 -27.76 -7.79
C ASN A 56 -2.54 -26.71 -8.52
N TYR A 57 -3.78 -26.44 -8.10
CA TYR A 57 -4.67 -25.54 -8.82
C TYR A 57 -4.30 -24.07 -8.59
N GLY A 58 -4.05 -23.69 -7.33
CA GLY A 58 -3.54 -22.36 -6.98
C GLY A 58 -2.16 -22.07 -7.58
N GLU A 59 -1.31 -23.10 -7.70
CA GLU A 59 0.03 -22.96 -8.31
C GLU A 59 -0.02 -22.65 -9.81
N ARG A 60 -1.02 -23.16 -10.53
CA ARG A 60 -1.17 -22.96 -12.00
C ARG A 60 -2.07 -21.80 -12.40
N LEU A 61 -3.00 -21.39 -11.53
CA LEU A 61 -3.96 -20.31 -11.81
C LEU A 61 -3.26 -19.00 -12.19
N LEU A 62 -2.37 -18.50 -11.33
CA LEU A 62 -1.72 -17.20 -11.53
C LEU A 62 -0.78 -17.17 -12.76
N PRO A 63 0.05 -18.20 -13.03
CA PRO A 63 0.87 -18.23 -14.25
C PRO A 63 0.04 -18.26 -15.54
N GLU A 64 -1.04 -19.04 -15.57
CA GLU A 64 -1.93 -19.14 -16.74
C GLU A 64 -2.69 -17.82 -16.96
N LEU A 65 -3.26 -17.26 -15.90
CA LEU A 65 -3.95 -15.98 -15.95
C LEU A 65 -3.01 -14.84 -16.39
N SER A 66 -1.77 -14.83 -15.90
CA SER A 66 -0.78 -13.84 -16.32
C SER A 66 -0.48 -13.94 -17.81
N ARG A 67 -0.29 -15.15 -18.34
CA ARG A 67 0.00 -15.35 -19.76
C ARG A 67 -1.15 -14.86 -20.64
N ALA A 68 -2.39 -15.23 -20.28
CA ALA A 68 -3.58 -14.83 -21.01
C ALA A 68 -3.79 -13.30 -20.98
N LEU A 69 -3.80 -12.70 -19.79
CA LEU A 69 -4.04 -11.26 -19.64
C LEU A 69 -2.88 -10.42 -20.17
N THR A 70 -1.64 -10.88 -20.09
CA THR A 70 -0.50 -10.16 -20.68
C THR A 70 -0.59 -10.14 -22.21
N LYS A 71 -1.09 -11.23 -22.81
CA LYS A 71 -1.31 -11.30 -24.26
C LYS A 71 -2.42 -10.35 -24.72
N GLU A 72 -3.48 -10.21 -23.93
CA GLU A 72 -4.65 -9.39 -24.28
C GLU A 72 -4.48 -7.91 -23.92
N PHE A 73 -3.98 -7.61 -22.72
CA PHE A 73 -3.94 -6.26 -22.15
C PHE A 73 -2.52 -5.72 -21.90
N GLY A 74 -1.49 -6.52 -22.16
CA GLY A 74 -0.09 -6.11 -22.06
C GLY A 74 0.53 -6.23 -20.65
N LYS A 75 1.67 -5.54 -20.46
CA LYS A 75 2.60 -5.74 -19.33
C LYS A 75 2.02 -5.45 -17.93
N GLY A 76 0.83 -4.85 -17.85
CA GLY A 76 0.14 -4.59 -16.59
C GLY A 76 -0.27 -5.85 -15.82
N PHE A 77 -0.35 -7.00 -16.47
CA PHE A 77 -0.88 -8.25 -15.91
C PHE A 77 0.18 -9.36 -15.75
N SER A 78 1.40 -8.95 -15.40
CA SER A 78 2.45 -9.89 -15.01
C SER A 78 2.06 -10.72 -13.79
N TYR A 79 2.68 -11.89 -13.63
CA TYR A 79 2.48 -12.77 -12.49
C TYR A 79 2.68 -12.04 -11.15
N ALA A 80 3.72 -11.19 -11.07
CA ALA A 80 3.98 -10.37 -9.89
C ALA A 80 2.84 -9.38 -9.60
N ASN A 81 2.25 -8.77 -10.62
CA ASN A 81 1.11 -7.88 -10.44
C ASN A 81 -0.15 -8.62 -9.99
N LEU A 82 -0.44 -9.80 -10.56
CA LEU A 82 -1.57 -10.62 -10.11
C LEU A 82 -1.42 -11.06 -8.65
N ARG A 83 -0.19 -11.39 -8.21
CA ARG A 83 0.09 -11.63 -6.78
C ARG A 83 -0.17 -10.40 -5.93
N ASN A 84 0.20 -9.21 -6.40
CA ASN A 84 -0.11 -7.96 -5.69
C ASN A 84 -1.62 -7.70 -5.63
N PHE A 85 -2.38 -7.97 -6.70
CA PHE A 85 -3.85 -7.82 -6.71
C PHE A 85 -4.50 -8.78 -5.72
N ARG A 86 -4.08 -10.04 -5.72
CA ARG A 86 -4.50 -11.03 -4.71
C ARG A 86 -4.19 -10.55 -3.29
N GLN A 87 -2.97 -10.09 -3.04
CA GLN A 87 -2.58 -9.52 -1.74
C GLN A 87 -3.42 -8.30 -1.38
N PHE A 88 -3.82 -7.48 -2.36
CA PHE A 88 -4.62 -6.29 -2.13
C PHE A 88 -5.98 -6.61 -1.56
N TYR A 89 -6.65 -7.63 -2.11
CA TYR A 89 -7.89 -8.12 -1.54
C TYR A 89 -7.68 -8.73 -0.14
N LEU A 90 -6.68 -9.60 0.05
CA LEU A 90 -6.42 -10.23 1.35
C LEU A 90 -6.04 -9.23 2.46
N THR A 91 -5.32 -8.16 2.11
CA THR A 91 -4.96 -7.10 3.05
C THR A 91 -6.20 -6.32 3.49
N TYR A 92 -7.21 -6.28 2.62
CA TYR A 92 -8.36 -5.41 2.79
C TYR A 92 -9.65 -6.02 2.23
N PRO A 93 -10.20 -7.04 2.91
CA PRO A 93 -11.35 -7.79 2.40
C PRO A 93 -12.65 -7.00 2.47
N ASP A 94 -12.74 -5.97 3.33
CA ASP A 94 -13.94 -5.16 3.50
C ASP A 94 -14.15 -4.17 2.32
N PRO A 95 -15.27 -4.30 1.57
CA PRO A 95 -15.62 -3.39 0.48
C PRO A 95 -15.83 -1.93 0.92
N GLN A 96 -16.34 -1.69 2.14
CA GLN A 96 -16.64 -0.34 2.63
C GLN A 96 -15.35 0.48 2.83
N ILE A 97 -14.30 -0.17 3.34
CA ILE A 97 -12.97 0.45 3.49
C ILE A 97 -12.34 0.70 2.11
N CYS A 98 -12.63 -0.15 1.12
CA CYS A 98 -12.09 -0.02 -0.23
C CYS A 98 -12.67 1.15 -1.03
N TYR A 99 -13.96 1.47 -0.87
CA TYR A 99 -14.59 2.57 -1.63
C TYR A 99 -14.31 3.96 -1.05
N ALA A 100 -14.38 4.11 0.28
CA ALA A 100 -14.29 5.42 0.92
C ALA A 100 -12.85 5.92 1.15
N VAL A 101 -11.89 5.01 1.37
CA VAL A 101 -10.55 5.35 1.90
C VAL A 101 -9.41 5.06 0.92
N ARG A 102 -9.71 4.67 -0.34
CA ARG A 102 -8.67 4.20 -1.27
C ARG A 102 -8.78 4.67 -2.70
N SER A 103 -9.84 5.39 -3.04
CA SER A 103 -10.03 5.98 -4.37
C SER A 103 -9.06 7.13 -4.65
N LYS A 104 -8.50 7.76 -3.60
CA LYS A 104 -7.56 8.89 -3.73
C LYS A 104 -6.10 8.48 -3.84
N LEU A 105 -5.75 7.28 -3.36
CA LEU A 105 -4.39 6.77 -3.44
C LEU A 105 -4.16 6.02 -4.75
N SER A 106 -2.97 6.18 -5.31
CA SER A 106 -2.50 5.44 -6.48
C SER A 106 -2.19 3.98 -6.16
N TRP A 107 -2.19 3.14 -7.19
CA TRP A 107 -1.78 1.74 -7.05
C TRP A 107 -0.38 1.58 -6.43
N THR A 108 0.55 2.46 -6.78
CA THR A 108 1.91 2.43 -6.22
C THR A 108 1.92 2.69 -4.72
N GLN A 109 1.10 3.63 -4.23
CA GLN A 109 0.95 3.90 -2.80
C GLN A 109 0.35 2.70 -2.07
N HIS A 110 -0.70 2.07 -2.64
CA HIS A 110 -1.26 0.83 -2.07
C HIS A 110 -0.20 -0.27 -1.97
N ARG A 111 0.62 -0.45 -3.00
CA ARG A 111 1.73 -1.43 -2.98
C ARG A 111 2.74 -1.19 -1.86
N LEU A 112 3.02 0.06 -1.50
CA LEU A 112 3.90 0.37 -0.37
C LEU A 112 3.20 0.02 0.96
N ILE A 113 1.94 0.44 1.12
CA ILE A 113 1.21 0.27 2.38
C ILE A 113 0.93 -1.21 2.68
N MET A 114 0.61 -2.02 1.67
CA MET A 114 0.36 -3.47 1.87
C MET A 114 1.56 -4.23 2.44
N ARG A 115 2.77 -3.69 2.33
CA ARG A 115 3.99 -4.29 2.90
C ARG A 115 4.17 -3.98 4.38
N VAL A 116 3.41 -3.04 4.93
CA VAL A 116 3.43 -2.73 6.36
C VAL A 116 2.72 -3.86 7.11
N GLU A 117 3.34 -4.43 8.13
CA GLU A 117 2.81 -5.61 8.83
C GLU A 117 1.57 -5.31 9.67
N SER A 118 1.60 -4.21 10.42
CA SER A 118 0.51 -3.84 11.33
C SER A 118 -0.66 -3.21 10.58
N HIS A 119 -1.87 -3.72 10.85
CA HIS A 119 -3.12 -3.15 10.34
C HIS A 119 -3.32 -1.69 10.76
N SER A 120 -3.10 -1.37 12.04
CA SER A 120 -3.24 0.00 12.55
C SER A 120 -2.22 0.97 11.91
N ALA A 121 -1.02 0.49 11.61
CA ALA A 121 -0.04 1.27 10.88
C ALA A 121 -0.48 1.54 9.43
N ARG A 122 -1.06 0.54 8.74
CA ARG A 122 -1.60 0.73 7.38
C ARG A 122 -2.68 1.81 7.38
N GLU A 123 -3.64 1.74 8.29
CA GLU A 123 -4.72 2.73 8.39
C GLU A 123 -4.19 4.13 8.66
N TYR A 124 -3.20 4.26 9.55
CA TYR A 124 -2.52 5.52 9.80
C TYR A 124 -1.91 6.10 8.52
N TYR A 125 -1.15 5.30 7.77
CA TYR A 125 -0.50 5.75 6.55
C TYR A 125 -1.49 6.11 5.45
N ILE A 126 -2.58 5.34 5.30
CA ILE A 126 -3.65 5.65 4.35
C ILE A 126 -4.26 7.02 4.69
N LYS A 127 -4.73 7.19 5.93
CA LYS A 127 -5.41 8.40 6.38
C LYS A 127 -4.52 9.63 6.24
N ARG A 128 -3.25 9.53 6.67
CA ARG A 128 -2.27 10.62 6.55
C ARG A 128 -1.96 10.96 5.10
N ALA A 129 -1.74 9.95 4.26
CA ALA A 129 -1.43 10.17 2.85
C ALA A 129 -2.57 10.87 2.11
N GLU A 130 -3.82 10.56 2.44
CA GLU A 130 -4.99 11.24 1.87
C GLU A 130 -5.18 12.66 2.40
N GLN A 131 -5.01 12.87 3.71
CA GLN A 131 -5.20 14.18 4.34
C GLN A 131 -4.12 15.19 3.92
N GLU A 132 -2.88 14.74 3.81
CA GLU A 132 -1.73 15.59 3.52
C GLU A 132 -1.30 15.52 2.05
N ASN A 133 -2.06 14.83 1.20
CA ASN A 133 -1.79 14.63 -0.23
C ASN A 133 -0.35 14.14 -0.50
N TRP A 134 0.12 13.17 0.27
CA TRP A 134 1.49 12.68 0.14
C TRP A 134 1.74 12.09 -1.24
N SER A 135 2.83 12.51 -1.88
CA SER A 135 3.37 11.79 -3.03
C SER A 135 3.81 10.37 -2.65
N THR A 136 3.96 9.49 -3.62
CA THR A 136 4.54 8.15 -3.41
C THR A 136 5.87 8.21 -2.67
N ARG A 137 6.75 9.16 -3.04
CA ARG A 137 8.07 9.36 -2.42
C ARG A 137 7.95 9.80 -0.96
N THR A 138 7.00 10.69 -0.67
CA THR A 138 6.74 11.14 0.70
C THR A 138 6.24 9.98 1.55
N LEU A 139 5.27 9.21 1.05
CA LEU A 139 4.73 8.04 1.73
C LEU A 139 5.83 7.00 2.01
N GLU A 140 6.66 6.69 1.02
CA GLU A 140 7.80 5.78 1.17
C GLU A 140 8.73 6.23 2.31
N ARG A 141 9.16 7.50 2.29
CA ARG A 141 9.98 8.07 3.36
C ARG A 141 9.30 8.00 4.74
N GLN A 142 7.99 8.23 4.82
CA GLN A 142 7.26 8.18 6.09
C GLN A 142 7.15 6.76 6.65
N ILE A 143 7.05 5.76 5.78
CA ILE A 143 7.10 4.34 6.13
C ILE A 143 8.51 3.96 6.60
N GLU A 144 9.54 4.32 5.83
CA GLU A 144 10.95 4.02 6.16
C GLU A 144 11.37 4.62 7.49
N THR A 145 10.97 5.86 7.74
CA THR A 145 11.29 6.57 8.99
C THR A 145 10.39 6.17 10.17
N ARG A 146 9.53 5.15 10.01
CA ARG A 146 8.68 4.60 11.07
C ARG A 146 7.88 5.67 11.81
N SER A 147 7.31 6.60 11.05
CA SER A 147 6.58 7.75 11.61
C SER A 147 5.42 7.33 12.52
N TYR A 148 4.75 6.22 12.22
CA TYR A 148 3.72 5.64 13.08
C TYR A 148 4.28 5.21 14.44
N GLN A 149 5.42 4.51 14.48
CA GLN A 149 6.04 4.09 15.73
C GLN A 149 6.50 5.29 16.56
N ARG A 150 7.03 6.34 15.91
CA ARG A 150 7.39 7.58 16.62
C ARG A 150 6.19 8.25 17.26
N LEU A 151 5.04 8.30 16.57
CA LEU A 151 3.80 8.81 17.13
C LEU A 151 3.40 8.04 18.40
N LEU A 152 3.48 6.71 18.37
CA LEU A 152 3.20 5.87 19.54
C LEU A 152 4.19 6.12 20.67
N SER A 153 5.48 6.30 20.38
CA SER A 153 6.50 6.63 21.38
C SER A 153 6.30 7.99 22.03
N THR A 154 5.79 8.99 21.29
CA THR A 154 5.48 10.32 21.83
C THR A 154 4.15 10.35 22.61
N GLN A 155 3.24 9.43 22.33
CA GLN A 155 1.95 9.30 23.03
C GLN A 155 1.99 8.30 24.19
N ALA A 156 3.05 7.51 24.33
CA ALA A 156 3.28 6.70 25.50
C ALA A 156 3.48 7.63 26.71
N PRO A 157 2.71 7.46 27.81
CA PRO A 157 3.03 8.15 29.05
C PRO A 157 4.46 7.75 29.43
N GLU A 158 5.26 8.69 29.90
CA GLU A 158 6.56 8.41 30.49
C GLU A 158 6.38 7.46 31.69
N SER A 159 6.42 6.15 31.46
CA SER A 159 6.78 5.19 32.50
C SER A 159 8.26 5.42 32.78
N SER A 160 8.49 6.31 33.74
CA SER A 160 9.77 6.77 34.22
C SER A 160 10.62 5.56 34.66
N PRO A 161 11.86 5.40 34.18
CA PRO A 161 12.79 4.45 34.79
C PRO A 161 13.24 5.02 36.13
N GLN A 162 12.84 4.41 37.25
CA GLN A 162 13.48 4.67 38.54
C GLN A 162 14.96 4.31 38.45
N PRO A 163 15.88 5.21 38.86
CA PRO A 163 17.29 4.92 38.90
C PRO A 163 17.64 4.25 40.24
N THR A 164 17.97 2.97 40.23
CA THR A 164 18.83 2.39 41.26
C THR A 164 20.06 1.81 40.60
N ALA A 165 21.16 2.57 40.70
CA ALA A 165 22.51 2.02 40.70
C ALA A 165 22.57 0.87 41.72
N THR A 166 23.16 -0.29 41.40
CA THR A 166 24.59 -0.58 41.62
C THR A 166 24.95 -1.86 40.84
N ARG A 167 26.12 -1.87 40.20
CA ARG A 167 26.69 -2.99 39.42
C ARG A 167 27.13 -4.20 40.33
N PRO A 168 27.81 -5.24 39.80
CA PRO A 168 27.30 -6.57 39.45
C PRO A 168 27.89 -7.72 40.31
N SER A 169 27.44 -8.96 40.15
CA SER A 169 28.18 -10.15 40.64
C SER A 169 28.09 -11.32 39.65
N ILE A 170 29.26 -11.89 39.34
CA ILE A 170 29.56 -12.95 38.37
C ILE A 170 29.49 -14.36 38.99
N ARG A 171 28.94 -14.49 40.20
CA ARG A 171 28.79 -15.78 40.87
C ARG A 171 27.45 -15.81 41.58
N ASP A 172 26.48 -16.48 40.96
CA ASP A 172 25.25 -17.04 41.52
C ASP A 172 24.49 -17.61 40.30
N PHE A 173 24.23 -18.90 40.09
CA PHE A 173 24.45 -20.10 40.87
C PHE A 173 24.40 -21.26 39.86
N ILE A 174 25.46 -22.08 39.84
CA ILE A 174 25.50 -23.40 39.22
C ILE A 174 24.46 -24.31 39.89
N LYS A 175 23.51 -24.89 39.13
CA LYS A 175 23.15 -26.33 39.07
C LYS A 175 21.72 -26.59 38.58
N ASP A 176 21.65 -27.45 37.57
CA ASP A 176 20.59 -28.44 37.27
C ASP A 176 19.91 -29.01 38.53
N PRO A 177 18.62 -29.39 38.48
CA PRO A 177 18.30 -30.74 37.99
C PRO A 177 16.92 -30.96 37.32
N TYR A 178 16.90 -31.90 36.36
CA TYR A 178 15.85 -32.88 36.02
C TYR A 178 14.41 -32.41 35.76
N VAL A 179 13.97 -32.57 34.51
CA VAL A 179 12.58 -32.95 34.19
C VAL A 179 12.61 -34.09 33.17
N LEU A 180 11.83 -35.14 33.50
CA LEU A 180 11.68 -36.47 32.90
C LEU A 180 11.57 -36.52 31.37
#